data_AF-A0A8B7IQB0-F1
#
_entry.id   AF-A0A8B7IQB0-F1
#
_cell.length_a   1.000
_cell.length_b   1.000
_cell.length_c   1.000
_cell.angle_alpha   90.00
_cell.angle_beta   90.00
_cell.angle_gamma   90.00
#
_symmetry.space_group_name_H-M   'P 1'
#
loop_
_entity.id
_entity.type
_entity.pdbx_description
1 polymer ?
#
loop_
_entity_poly.entity_id
_entity_poly.type
_entity_poly.pdbx_seq_one_letter_code
_entity_poly.pdbx_strand_id
1 'polypeptide(L)'
;MYGFVKAMVHIGQLKGWEFHFTDCLFFGSLMSATDPVTVLAIFHELHVDTDLYTLLFGESVLNDAVAIVLTYSISIYSPKENPNAFDAAAFFQSVGNFLGIFAGSFAMGSSYAVVTALLTKFTKLCEFPMLETGLFFLLSWSAFLSAEAAGLTGIVAVLFCGVTQAHYTYNNLSPDSKMRTKQLFEFMNFLAENVIFCYMGLALFTFQNHIFNALFIFGAFVAVFIARACNIYPLSFLLNLGRKQKIPRNFQHMMMFSDIFYLRLKQHLESMMSLYK
;
A
#
# COMPACT_ATOMS: atom_id res chain seq x y z
N MET A 1 -4.53 8.60 -17.65
CA MET A 1 -4.11 9.95 -17.21
C MET A 1 -3.39 10.74 -18.29
N TYR A 2 -2.20 10.35 -18.74
CA TYR A 2 -1.43 11.13 -19.74
C TYR A 2 -2.24 11.49 -21.01
N GLY A 3 -2.98 10.54 -21.58
CA GLY A 3 -3.86 10.81 -22.73
C GLY A 3 -4.99 11.79 -22.44
N PHE A 4 -5.55 11.75 -21.22
CA PHE A 4 -6.62 12.67 -20.79
C PHE A 4 -6.06 14.08 -20.54
N VAL A 5 -4.90 14.19 -19.90
CA VAL A 5 -4.19 15.47 -19.71
C VAL A 5 -3.80 16.08 -21.05
N LYS A 6 -3.26 15.29 -22.00
CA LYS A 6 -3.00 15.74 -23.37
C LYS A 6 -4.27 16.21 -24.09
N ALA A 7 -5.38 15.49 -23.93
CA ALA A 7 -6.67 15.91 -24.49
C ALA A 7 -7.14 17.24 -23.90
N MET A 8 -7.01 17.45 -22.58
CA MET A 8 -7.35 18.72 -21.93
C MET A 8 -6.46 19.90 -22.37
N VAL A 9 -5.17 19.65 -22.58
CA VAL A 9 -4.25 20.63 -23.17
C VAL A 9 -4.68 20.99 -24.59
N HIS A 10 -5.10 20.00 -25.39
CA HIS A 10 -5.57 20.21 -26.76
C HIS A 10 -6.91 20.97 -26.83
N ILE A 11 -7.81 20.74 -25.86
CA ILE A 11 -9.09 21.45 -25.69
C ILE A 11 -8.88 22.90 -25.22
N GLY A 12 -7.64 23.28 -24.86
CA GLY A 12 -7.27 24.67 -24.56
C GLY A 12 -7.59 25.13 -23.14
N GLN A 13 -8.02 24.22 -22.25
CA GLN A 13 -8.31 24.53 -20.83
C GLN A 13 -7.05 24.63 -19.96
N LEU A 14 -5.93 24.06 -20.40
CA LEU A 14 -4.64 24.08 -19.70
C LEU A 14 -3.59 24.90 -20.48
N LYS A 15 -4.01 26.00 -21.13
CA LYS A 15 -3.09 26.93 -21.81
C LYS A 15 -2.22 27.65 -20.78
N GLY A 16 -1.09 27.04 -20.40
CA GLY A 16 -0.07 27.66 -19.54
C GLY A 16 0.64 26.73 -18.55
N TRP A 17 0.22 25.47 -18.43
CA TRP A 17 0.87 24.50 -17.54
C TRP A 17 1.68 23.50 -18.37
N GLU A 18 3.00 23.52 -18.21
CA GLU A 18 3.88 22.50 -18.77
C GLU A 18 3.72 21.21 -17.94
N PHE A 19 2.90 20.28 -18.42
CA PHE A 19 2.78 18.95 -17.82
C PHE A 19 3.81 18.01 -18.41
N HIS A 20 4.70 17.48 -17.58
CA HIS A 20 5.65 16.47 -18.00
C HIS A 20 5.08 15.06 -17.83
N PHE A 21 5.61 14.11 -18.58
CA PHE A 21 5.21 12.70 -18.47
C PHE A 21 5.54 12.12 -17.09
N THR A 22 6.62 12.59 -16.47
CA THR A 22 7.03 12.27 -15.10
C THR A 22 5.97 12.62 -14.05
N ASP A 23 5.30 13.76 -14.19
CA ASP A 23 4.24 14.17 -13.26
C ASP A 23 3.03 13.22 -13.34
N CYS A 24 2.73 12.74 -14.55
CA CYS A 24 1.67 11.74 -14.77
C CYS A 24 2.05 10.37 -14.18
N LEU A 25 3.33 9.97 -14.27
CA LEU A 25 3.83 8.75 -13.65
C LEU A 25 3.79 8.85 -12.12
N PHE A 26 4.22 9.99 -11.57
CA PHE A 26 4.21 10.28 -10.14
C PHE A 26 2.77 10.27 -9.58
N PHE A 27 1.83 10.89 -10.30
CA PHE A 27 0.41 10.81 -9.94
C PHE A 27 -0.10 9.36 -9.97
N GLY A 28 0.31 8.58 -10.98
CA GLY A 28 -0.06 7.18 -11.09
C GLY A 28 0.48 6.32 -9.96
N SER A 29 1.73 6.52 -9.54
CA SER A 29 2.33 5.78 -8.41
C SER A 29 1.67 6.16 -7.08
N LEU A 30 1.35 7.44 -6.88
CA LEU A 30 0.67 7.91 -5.67
C LEU A 30 -0.76 7.36 -5.55
N MET A 31 -1.51 7.35 -6.65
CA MET A 31 -2.86 6.78 -6.71
C MET A 31 -2.87 5.24 -6.73
N SER A 32 -1.71 4.59 -6.85
CA SER A 32 -1.61 3.14 -6.79
C SER A 32 -1.91 2.66 -5.38
N ALA A 33 -1.37 3.30 -4.34
CA ALA A 33 -1.62 2.94 -2.94
C ALA A 33 -3.12 2.95 -2.63
N THR A 34 -3.59 1.88 -2.00
CA THR A 34 -5.03 1.62 -1.80
C THR A 34 -5.26 1.12 -0.40
N ASP A 35 -6.13 1.81 0.35
CA ASP A 35 -6.47 1.44 1.71
C ASP A 35 -7.94 0.99 1.83
N PRO A 36 -8.22 -0.33 1.88
CA PRO A 36 -9.55 -0.84 2.10
C PRO A 36 -9.88 -1.06 3.59
N VAL A 37 -9.18 -0.43 4.55
CA VAL A 37 -9.40 -0.64 6.00
C VAL A 37 -10.89 -0.57 6.39
N THR A 38 -11.65 0.39 5.86
CA THR A 38 -13.10 0.46 6.13
C THR A 38 -13.87 -0.74 5.56
N VAL A 39 -13.53 -1.17 4.34
CA VAL A 39 -14.19 -2.30 3.69
C VAL A 39 -13.85 -3.62 4.37
N LEU A 40 -12.59 -3.78 4.79
CA LEU A 40 -12.13 -4.93 5.57
C LEU A 40 -12.84 -5.01 6.93
N ALA A 41 -13.08 -3.87 7.60
CA ALA A 41 -13.86 -3.85 8.84
C ALA A 41 -15.30 -4.35 8.63
N ILE A 42 -15.96 -3.90 7.55
CA ILE A 42 -17.31 -4.38 7.19
C ILE A 42 -17.28 -5.88 6.85
N PHE A 43 -16.29 -6.36 6.09
CA PHE A 43 -16.16 -7.78 5.74
C PHE A 43 -15.95 -8.67 6.98
N HIS A 44 -15.19 -8.18 7.95
CA HIS A 44 -14.98 -8.86 9.22
C HIS A 44 -16.29 -8.97 10.01
N GLU A 45 -17.11 -7.91 10.08
CA GLU A 45 -18.44 -7.96 10.71
C GLU A 45 -19.40 -8.91 9.97
N LEU A 46 -19.38 -8.88 8.63
CA LEU A 46 -20.24 -9.71 7.79
C LEU A 46 -19.79 -11.18 7.69
N HIS A 47 -18.69 -11.56 8.34
CA HIS A 47 -18.12 -12.92 8.29
C HIS A 47 -17.93 -13.41 6.85
N VAL A 48 -17.42 -12.52 5.99
CA VAL A 48 -17.07 -12.85 4.59
C VAL A 48 -15.94 -13.88 4.57
N ASP A 49 -15.81 -14.61 3.46
CA ASP A 49 -14.78 -15.61 3.23
C ASP A 49 -13.37 -15.10 3.60
N THR A 50 -12.70 -15.83 4.50
CA THR A 50 -11.36 -15.54 5.00
C THR A 50 -10.33 -15.46 3.88
N ASP A 51 -10.53 -16.22 2.80
CA ASP A 51 -9.63 -16.20 1.64
C ASP A 51 -9.67 -14.84 0.93
N LEU A 52 -10.85 -14.24 0.81
CA LEU A 52 -11.00 -12.92 0.21
C LEU A 52 -10.48 -11.82 1.11
N TYR A 53 -10.76 -11.90 2.42
CA TYR A 53 -10.21 -10.96 3.40
C TYR A 53 -8.68 -10.93 3.35
N THR A 54 -8.06 -12.11 3.37
CA THR A 54 -6.59 -12.25 3.38
C THR A 54 -5.98 -11.77 2.08
N LEU A 55 -6.62 -12.07 0.95
CA LEU A 55 -6.14 -11.66 -0.36
C LEU A 55 -6.22 -10.14 -0.55
N LEU A 56 -7.34 -9.52 -0.17
CA LEU A 56 -7.51 -8.07 -0.27
C LEU A 56 -6.56 -7.33 0.69
N PHE A 57 -6.47 -7.76 1.94
CA PHE A 57 -5.53 -7.18 2.91
C PHE A 57 -4.08 -7.28 2.43
N GLY A 58 -3.68 -8.45 1.91
CA GLY A 58 -2.33 -8.67 1.39
C GLY A 58 -2.01 -7.82 0.15
N GLU A 59 -2.96 -7.66 -0.77
CA GLU A 59 -2.82 -6.78 -1.93
C GLU A 59 -2.55 -5.33 -1.49
N SER A 60 -3.40 -4.79 -0.62
CA SER A 60 -3.32 -3.39 -0.18
C SER A 60 -2.01 -3.07 0.53
N VAL A 61 -1.61 -3.93 1.47
CA VAL A 61 -0.37 -3.72 2.23
C VAL A 61 0.88 -3.78 1.32
N LEU A 62 0.91 -4.70 0.35
CA LEU A 62 2.02 -4.77 -0.61
C LEU A 62 2.01 -3.62 -1.61
N ASN A 63 0.82 -3.20 -2.04
CA ASN A 63 0.65 -2.11 -2.99
C ASN A 63 1.17 -0.79 -2.42
N ASP A 64 0.87 -0.49 -1.15
CA ASP A 64 1.38 0.72 -0.48
C ASP A 64 2.92 0.73 -0.42
N ALA A 65 3.53 -0.41 -0.10
CA ALA A 65 4.99 -0.58 -0.09
C ALA A 65 5.61 -0.41 -1.49
N VAL A 66 4.97 -0.94 -2.55
CA VAL A 66 5.45 -0.77 -3.92
C VAL A 66 5.26 0.66 -4.41
N ALA A 67 4.12 1.29 -4.10
CA ALA A 67 3.76 2.63 -4.50
C ALA A 67 4.76 3.68 -3.98
N ILE A 68 5.20 3.57 -2.72
CA ILE A 68 6.18 4.51 -2.15
C ILE A 68 7.55 4.37 -2.81
N VAL A 69 8.03 3.14 -3.04
CA VAL A 69 9.33 2.91 -3.71
C VAL A 69 9.28 3.36 -5.17
N LEU A 70 8.14 3.14 -5.84
CA LEU A 70 7.93 3.57 -7.22
C LEU A 70 7.91 5.10 -7.32
N THR A 71 7.20 5.76 -6.40
CA THR A 71 7.15 7.23 -6.31
C THR A 71 8.54 7.82 -6.09
N TYR A 72 9.33 7.24 -5.18
CA TYR A 72 10.72 7.64 -4.97
C TYR A 72 11.59 7.44 -6.22
N SER A 73 11.46 6.28 -6.88
CA SER A 73 12.22 5.96 -8.11
C SER A 73 11.89 6.90 -9.27
N ILE A 74 10.64 7.35 -9.37
CA ILE A 74 10.20 8.35 -10.35
C ILE A 74 10.72 9.74 -9.97
N SER A 75 10.80 10.09 -8.68
CA SER A 75 11.32 11.40 -8.24
C SER A 75 12.81 11.57 -8.54
N ILE A 76 13.59 10.48 -8.54
CA ILE A 76 15.02 10.49 -8.89
C ILE A 76 15.22 10.39 -10.40
N TYR A 77 14.19 10.02 -11.17
CA TYR A 77 14.27 9.98 -12.62
C TYR A 77 14.50 11.40 -13.15
N SER A 78 15.73 11.66 -13.58
CA SER A 78 16.13 12.92 -14.21
C SER A 78 16.58 12.63 -15.64
N PRO A 79 15.79 12.98 -16.67
CA PRO A 79 16.21 12.81 -18.05
C PRO A 79 17.38 13.76 -18.35
N LYS A 80 18.56 13.21 -18.69
CA LYS A 80 19.80 13.99 -18.88
C LYS A 80 19.86 14.78 -20.19
N GLU A 81 19.08 14.40 -21.20
CA GLU A 81 19.21 14.97 -22.55
C GLU A 81 17.92 15.59 -23.11
N ASN A 82 16.73 15.12 -22.72
CA ASN A 82 15.44 15.68 -23.16
C ASN A 82 14.30 15.38 -22.16
N PRO A 83 13.67 16.38 -21.53
CA PRO A 83 12.53 16.16 -20.62
C PRO A 83 11.28 15.59 -21.32
N ASN A 84 11.23 15.63 -22.66
CA ASN A 84 10.08 15.22 -23.46
C ASN A 84 10.26 13.88 -24.21
N ALA A 85 11.45 13.26 -24.16
CA ALA A 85 11.72 11.99 -24.82
C ALA A 85 11.90 10.85 -23.79
N PHE A 86 11.33 9.69 -24.08
CA PHE A 86 11.52 8.49 -23.27
C PHE A 86 12.94 7.96 -23.50
N ASP A 87 13.81 8.13 -22.50
CA ASP A 87 15.14 7.53 -22.52
C ASP A 87 15.06 6.13 -21.91
N ALA A 88 15.21 5.12 -22.77
CA ALA A 88 15.20 3.72 -22.36
C ALA A 88 16.33 3.41 -21.35
N ALA A 89 17.49 4.07 -21.47
CA ALA A 89 18.60 3.85 -20.55
C ALA A 89 18.27 4.37 -19.14
N ALA A 90 17.73 5.58 -19.05
CA ALA A 90 17.26 6.14 -17.79
C ALA A 90 16.11 5.32 -17.18
N PHE A 91 15.20 4.78 -18.01
CA PHE A 91 14.14 3.89 -17.54
C PHE A 91 14.69 2.60 -16.92
N PHE A 92 15.60 1.89 -17.59
CA PHE A 92 16.21 0.68 -17.05
C PHE A 92 17.02 0.96 -15.78
N GLN A 93 17.68 2.12 -15.70
CA GLN A 93 18.36 2.56 -14.47
C GLN A 93 17.36 2.77 -13.32
N SER A 94 16.23 3.43 -13.56
CA SER A 94 15.17 3.59 -12.55
C SER A 94 14.57 2.27 -12.11
N VAL A 95 14.36 1.31 -13.03
CA VAL A 95 13.90 -0.05 -12.69
C VAL A 95 14.94 -0.79 -11.85
N GLY A 96 16.23 -0.68 -12.21
CA GLY A 96 17.32 -1.26 -11.43
C GLY A 96 17.40 -0.69 -10.02
N ASN A 97 17.28 0.64 -9.89
CA ASN A 97 17.23 1.32 -8.59
C ASN A 97 16.01 0.88 -7.76
N PHE A 98 14.83 0.81 -8.39
CA PHE A 98 13.61 0.32 -7.74
C PHE A 98 13.81 -1.09 -7.18
N LEU A 99 14.30 -2.03 -7.99
CA LEU A 99 14.54 -3.41 -7.57
C LEU A 99 15.61 -3.49 -6.48
N GLY A 100 16.70 -2.71 -6.60
CA GLY A 100 17.77 -2.67 -5.62
C GLY A 100 17.30 -2.14 -4.26
N ILE A 101 16.55 -1.04 -4.25
CA ILE A 101 16.00 -0.44 -3.04
C ILE A 101 14.98 -1.37 -2.39
N PHE A 102 14.06 -1.93 -3.18
CA PHE A 102 13.03 -2.85 -2.69
C PHE A 102 13.65 -4.13 -2.10
N ALA A 103 14.57 -4.77 -2.82
CA ALA A 103 15.24 -5.98 -2.34
C ALA A 103 16.15 -5.71 -1.13
N GLY A 104 16.83 -4.56 -1.11
CA GLY A 104 17.64 -4.12 0.03
C GLY A 104 16.79 -3.90 1.28
N SER A 105 15.66 -3.18 1.16
CA SER A 105 14.71 -2.98 2.25
C SER A 105 14.13 -4.30 2.75
N PHE A 106 13.75 -5.20 1.85
CA PHE A 106 13.27 -6.55 2.19
C PHE A 106 14.30 -7.35 3.01
N ALA A 107 15.54 -7.40 2.53
CA ALA A 107 16.61 -8.14 3.17
C ALA A 107 16.94 -7.56 4.55
N MET A 108 17.02 -6.23 4.65
CA MET A 108 17.28 -5.54 5.91
C MET A 108 16.14 -5.78 6.91
N GLY A 109 14.88 -5.54 6.53
CA GLY A 109 13.71 -5.79 7.38
C GLY A 109 13.66 -7.22 7.91
N SER A 110 13.82 -8.20 7.01
CA SER A 110 13.83 -9.62 7.37
C SER A 110 14.99 -9.97 8.31
N SER A 111 16.17 -9.37 8.13
CA SER A 111 17.32 -9.61 9.00
C SER A 111 17.07 -9.17 10.45
N TYR A 112 16.48 -7.99 10.67
CA TYR A 112 16.12 -7.51 12.00
C TYR A 112 15.05 -8.40 12.65
N ALA A 113 14.07 -8.87 11.88
CA ALA A 113 13.07 -9.81 12.38
C ALA A 113 13.69 -11.15 12.81
N VAL A 114 14.62 -11.70 12.02
CA VAL A 114 15.35 -12.92 12.35
C VAL A 114 16.19 -12.72 13.61
N VAL A 115 16.90 -11.60 13.74
CA VAL A 115 17.64 -11.27 14.97
C VAL A 115 16.70 -11.22 16.18
N THR A 116 15.54 -10.57 16.04
CA THR A 116 14.51 -10.52 17.10
C THR A 116 14.03 -11.92 17.47
N ALA A 117 13.76 -12.77 16.49
CA ALA A 117 13.28 -14.13 16.69
C ALA A 117 14.32 -15.02 17.39
N LEU A 118 15.60 -14.89 17.02
CA LEU A 118 16.69 -15.63 17.65
C LEU A 118 16.93 -15.15 19.09
N LEU A 119 16.91 -13.84 19.31
CA LEU A 119 17.14 -13.23 20.63
C LEU A 119 16.04 -13.67 21.61
N THR A 120 14.77 -13.60 21.19
CA THR A 120 13.63 -14.07 21.99
C THR A 120 13.63 -15.59 22.21
N LYS A 121 14.16 -16.38 21.28
CA LYS A 121 14.22 -17.84 21.41
C LYS A 121 15.34 -18.34 22.33
N PHE A 122 16.52 -17.72 22.26
CA PHE A 122 17.68 -18.16 23.04
C PHE A 122 17.79 -17.50 24.42
N THR A 123 17.15 -16.34 24.61
CA THR A 123 17.16 -15.62 25.89
C THR A 123 15.88 -15.90 26.65
N LYS A 124 15.94 -16.13 27.96
CA LYS A 124 14.76 -16.28 28.84
C LYS A 124 14.05 -14.94 29.11
N LEU A 125 13.80 -14.14 28.07
CA LEU A 125 13.11 -12.85 28.18
C LEU A 125 11.62 -12.99 28.51
N CYS A 126 11.05 -14.17 28.30
CA CYS A 126 9.66 -14.47 28.63
C CYS A 126 9.35 -14.33 30.13
N GLU A 127 10.37 -14.33 31.00
CA GLU A 127 10.21 -14.08 32.44
C GLU A 127 9.95 -12.60 32.76
N PHE A 128 10.24 -11.68 31.82
CA PHE A 128 10.05 -10.24 31.97
C PHE A 128 9.19 -9.69 30.82
N PRO A 129 7.85 -9.81 30.93
CA PRO A 129 6.97 -9.59 29.79
C PRO A 129 6.93 -8.12 29.29
N MET A 130 7.25 -7.15 30.15
CA MET A 130 7.40 -5.74 29.77
C MET A 130 8.66 -5.50 28.90
N LEU A 131 9.78 -6.11 29.28
CA LEU A 131 11.04 -6.01 28.55
C LEU A 131 10.93 -6.66 27.17
N GLU A 132 10.28 -7.83 27.10
CA GLU A 132 10.02 -8.56 25.87
C GLU A 132 9.19 -7.71 24.87
N THR A 133 8.12 -7.07 25.35
CA THR A 133 7.26 -6.18 24.54
C THR A 133 8.04 -4.94 24.06
N GLY A 134 8.81 -4.31 24.94
CA GLY A 134 9.63 -3.14 24.60
C GLY A 134 10.72 -3.46 23.58
N LEU A 135 11.40 -4.60 23.74
CA LEU A 135 12.44 -5.04 22.81
C LEU A 135 11.85 -5.38 21.43
N PHE A 136 10.68 -6.03 21.39
CA PHE A 136 9.96 -6.28 20.14
C PHE A 136 9.70 -4.97 19.37
N PHE A 137 9.18 -3.95 20.06
CA PHE A 137 8.90 -2.66 19.46
C PHE A 137 10.18 -1.93 19.00
N LEU A 138 11.19 -1.87 19.86
CA LEU A 138 12.46 -1.20 19.55
C LEU A 138 13.19 -1.83 18.37
N LEU A 139 13.23 -3.16 18.28
CA LEU A 139 13.88 -3.85 17.17
C LEU A 139 13.11 -3.64 15.86
N SER A 140 11.77 -3.62 15.92
CA SER A 140 10.92 -3.29 14.77
C SER A 140 11.20 -1.87 14.25
N TRP A 141 11.26 -0.88 15.15
CA TRP A 141 11.62 0.50 14.79
C TRP A 141 13.07 0.57 14.26
N SER A 142 14.02 -0.14 14.87
CA SER A 142 15.41 -0.11 14.42
C SER A 142 15.59 -0.59 12.98
N ALA A 143 14.73 -1.48 12.48
CA ALA A 143 14.70 -1.91 11.08
C ALA A 143 14.31 -0.74 10.15
N PHE A 144 13.35 0.09 10.56
CA PHE A 144 12.97 1.32 9.84
C PHE A 144 14.15 2.31 9.79
N LEU A 145 14.73 2.63 10.95
CA LEU A 145 15.80 3.65 11.05
C LEU A 145 17.07 3.24 10.31
N SER A 146 17.45 1.97 10.37
CA SER A 146 18.63 1.46 9.67
C SER A 146 18.47 1.50 8.16
N ALA A 147 17.27 1.22 7.64
CA ALA A 147 16.98 1.31 6.22
C ALA A 147 17.05 2.76 5.71
N GLU A 148 16.45 3.71 6.45
CA GLU A 148 16.57 5.14 6.12
C GLU A 148 18.04 5.61 6.18
N ALA A 149 18.80 5.18 7.19
CA ALA A 149 20.22 5.52 7.30
C ALA A 149 21.08 4.93 6.16
N ALA A 150 20.65 3.80 5.58
CA ALA A 150 21.30 3.17 4.43
C ALA A 150 20.84 3.72 3.07
N GLY A 151 19.93 4.71 3.04
CA GLY A 151 19.34 5.24 1.80
C GLY A 151 18.36 4.29 1.12
N LEU A 152 17.84 3.31 1.86
CA LEU A 152 16.77 2.39 1.45
C LEU A 152 15.42 2.93 1.97
N THR A 153 14.31 2.26 1.62
CA THR A 153 12.99 2.64 2.15
C THR A 153 12.71 1.98 3.50
N GLY A 154 12.61 2.80 4.56
CA GLY A 154 12.32 2.34 5.91
C GLY A 154 10.94 1.70 6.04
N ILE A 155 9.96 2.22 5.32
CA ILE A 155 8.56 1.74 5.33
C ILE A 155 8.49 0.28 4.84
N VAL A 156 9.21 -0.05 3.76
CA VAL A 156 9.25 -1.42 3.23
C VAL A 156 10.03 -2.34 4.17
N ALA A 157 11.12 -1.85 4.76
CA ALA A 157 11.89 -2.63 5.73
C ALA A 157 11.07 -2.99 6.97
N VAL A 158 10.34 -2.04 7.56
CA VAL A 158 9.49 -2.33 8.73
C VAL A 158 8.31 -3.25 8.38
N LEU A 159 7.75 -3.14 7.16
CA LEU A 159 6.70 -4.04 6.70
C LEU A 159 7.18 -5.50 6.70
N PHE A 160 8.29 -5.79 6.02
CA PHE A 160 8.82 -7.15 5.96
C PHE A 160 9.38 -7.63 7.31
N CYS A 161 9.88 -6.71 8.13
CA CYS A 161 10.22 -7.00 9.52
C CYS A 161 8.97 -7.48 10.28
N GLY A 162 7.86 -6.75 10.20
CA GLY A 162 6.59 -7.08 10.86
C GLY A 162 6.00 -8.41 10.38
N VAL A 163 5.98 -8.67 9.07
CA VAL A 163 5.52 -9.96 8.50
C VAL A 163 6.37 -11.13 9.03
N THR A 164 7.68 -10.98 9.03
CA THR A 164 8.60 -12.02 9.49
C THR A 164 8.52 -12.21 11.02
N GLN A 165 8.39 -11.13 11.78
CA GLN A 165 8.20 -11.18 13.23
C GLN A 165 6.85 -11.79 13.61
N ALA A 166 5.77 -11.52 12.88
CA ALA A 166 4.47 -12.14 13.11
C ALA A 166 4.54 -13.68 12.93
N HIS A 167 5.37 -14.15 11.99
CA HIS A 167 5.54 -15.59 11.76
C HIS A 167 6.48 -16.27 12.78
N TYR A 168 7.64 -15.68 13.05
CA TYR A 168 8.68 -16.32 13.88
C TYR A 168 8.71 -15.81 15.32
N THR A 169 8.76 -14.50 15.51
CA THR A 169 8.92 -13.89 16.84
C THR A 169 7.65 -14.02 17.67
N TYR A 170 6.49 -13.74 17.08
CA TYR A 170 5.21 -13.75 17.80
C TYR A 170 4.95 -15.10 18.46
N ASN A 171 5.29 -16.20 17.79
CA ASN A 171 5.12 -17.54 18.33
C ASN A 171 6.05 -17.85 19.52
N ASN A 172 7.22 -17.24 19.58
CA ASN A 172 8.16 -17.36 20.69
C ASN A 172 7.78 -16.52 21.91
N LEU A 173 6.89 -15.52 21.76
CA LEU A 173 6.51 -14.62 22.84
C LEU A 173 5.66 -15.32 23.93
N SER A 174 5.82 -14.83 25.17
CA SER A 174 4.92 -15.17 26.28
C SER A 174 3.46 -14.79 25.99
N PRO A 175 2.46 -15.49 26.56
CA PRO A 175 1.05 -15.19 26.31
C PRO A 175 0.67 -13.75 26.70
N ASP A 176 1.24 -13.25 27.80
CA ASP A 176 1.02 -11.88 28.24
C ASP A 176 1.60 -10.85 27.24
N SER A 177 2.78 -11.11 26.70
CA SER A 177 3.41 -10.22 25.71
C SER A 177 2.68 -10.27 24.38
N LYS A 178 2.13 -11.41 23.97
CA LYS A 178 1.27 -11.50 22.78
C LYS A 178 0.08 -10.55 22.86
N MET A 179 -0.61 -10.53 24.01
CA MET A 179 -1.74 -9.62 24.24
C MET A 179 -1.29 -8.16 24.26
N ARG A 180 -0.25 -7.84 25.04
CA ARG A 180 0.25 -6.44 25.14
C ARG A 180 0.77 -5.90 23.81
N THR A 181 1.53 -6.69 23.06
CA THR A 181 2.02 -6.28 21.73
C THR A 181 0.85 -6.00 20.80
N LYS A 182 -0.17 -6.87 20.77
CA LYS A 182 -1.37 -6.66 19.96
C LYS A 182 -2.09 -5.35 20.34
N GLN A 183 -2.37 -5.16 21.63
CA GLN A 183 -3.02 -3.93 22.11
C GLN A 183 -2.21 -2.67 21.82
N LEU A 184 -0.87 -2.74 21.94
CA LEU A 184 0.02 -1.62 21.64
C LEU A 184 -0.05 -1.23 20.16
N PHE A 185 0.06 -2.20 19.24
CA PHE A 185 -0.02 -1.92 17.80
C PHE A 185 -1.42 -1.49 17.36
N GLU A 186 -2.49 -2.06 17.93
CA GLU A 186 -3.87 -1.62 17.67
C GLU A 186 -4.09 -0.17 18.13
N PHE A 187 -3.59 0.20 19.31
CA PHE A 187 -3.68 1.57 19.82
C PHE A 187 -2.89 2.55 18.95
N MET A 188 -1.67 2.18 18.54
CA MET A 188 -0.85 3.02 17.65
C MET A 188 -1.48 3.17 16.27
N ASN A 189 -2.08 2.11 15.72
CA ASN A 189 -2.80 2.17 14.45
C ASN A 189 -3.99 3.13 14.53
N PHE A 190 -4.81 3.00 15.58
CA PHE A 190 -5.93 3.90 15.83
C PHE A 190 -5.49 5.37 15.93
N LEU A 191 -4.38 5.65 16.63
CA LEU A 191 -3.86 7.01 16.73
C LEU A 191 -3.35 7.53 15.37
N ALA A 192 -2.62 6.71 14.63
CA ALA A 192 -2.06 7.07 13.32
C ALA A 192 -3.17 7.39 12.30
N GLU A 193 -4.22 6.56 12.22
CA GLU A 193 -5.38 6.80 11.36
C GLU A 193 -6.04 8.14 11.67
N ASN A 194 -6.29 8.44 12.95
CA ASN A 194 -6.87 9.72 13.37
C ASN A 194 -6.02 10.93 12.96
N VAL A 195 -4.69 10.81 13.06
CA VAL A 195 -3.75 11.87 12.64
C VAL A 195 -3.80 12.07 11.13
N ILE A 196 -3.80 11.00 10.34
CA ILE A 196 -3.87 11.06 8.87
C ILE A 196 -5.20 11.70 8.43
N PHE A 197 -6.33 11.27 8.98
CA PHE A 197 -7.64 11.85 8.66
C PHE A 197 -7.73 13.33 9.03
N CYS A 198 -7.21 13.72 10.19
CA CYS A 198 -7.15 15.11 10.61
C CYS A 198 -6.30 15.96 9.64
N TYR A 199 -5.14 15.43 9.22
CA TYR A 199 -4.25 16.13 8.28
C TYR A 199 -4.88 16.32 6.90
N MET A 200 -5.56 15.29 6.37
CA MET A 200 -6.33 15.40 5.13
C MET A 200 -7.44 16.47 5.22
N GLY A 201 -8.15 16.52 6.35
CA GLY A 201 -9.15 17.55 6.63
C GLY A 201 -8.56 18.96 6.66
N LEU A 202 -7.42 19.13 7.34
CA LEU A 202 -6.73 20.43 7.44
C LEU A 202 -6.19 20.92 6.09
N ALA A 203 -5.66 20.01 5.25
CA ALA A 203 -5.14 20.35 3.92
C ALA A 203 -6.21 21.04 3.06
N LEU A 204 -7.47 20.60 3.11
CA LEU A 204 -8.57 21.24 2.40
C LEU A 204 -8.80 22.70 2.82
N PHE A 205 -8.57 23.03 4.10
CA PHE A 205 -8.76 24.39 4.62
C PHE A 205 -7.53 25.29 4.48
N THR A 206 -6.32 24.73 4.48
CA THR A 206 -5.07 25.51 4.44
C THR A 206 -4.64 25.89 3.03
N PHE A 207 -4.89 25.04 2.02
CA PHE A 207 -4.55 25.36 0.64
C PHE A 207 -5.58 26.32 0.03
N GLN A 208 -5.29 27.63 0.07
CA GLN A 208 -6.19 28.68 -0.42
C GLN A 208 -6.38 28.73 -1.96
N ASN A 209 -5.56 28.02 -2.75
CA ASN A 209 -5.63 27.98 -4.22
C ASN A 209 -6.04 26.60 -4.76
N HIS A 210 -7.15 26.03 -4.29
CA HIS A 210 -7.74 24.87 -4.96
C HIS A 210 -8.38 25.31 -6.28
N ILE A 211 -7.64 25.24 -7.38
CA ILE A 211 -8.21 25.38 -8.72
C ILE A 211 -8.94 24.08 -9.03
N PHE A 212 -10.22 24.01 -8.65
CA PHE A 212 -11.08 22.87 -8.92
C PHE A 212 -11.36 22.77 -10.42
N ASN A 213 -10.57 21.98 -11.13
CA ASN A 213 -10.88 21.60 -12.49
C ASN A 213 -11.74 20.33 -12.48
N ALA A 214 -13.06 20.52 -12.52
CA ALA A 214 -14.03 19.42 -12.50
C ALA A 214 -13.79 18.38 -13.61
N LEU A 215 -13.28 18.81 -14.78
CA LEU A 215 -12.95 17.91 -15.88
C LEU A 215 -11.72 17.06 -15.58
N PHE A 216 -10.70 17.63 -14.93
CA PHE A 216 -9.54 16.86 -14.48
C PHE A 216 -9.94 15.80 -13.44
N ILE A 217 -10.80 16.18 -12.48
CA ILE A 217 -11.30 15.25 -11.45
C ILE A 217 -12.09 14.12 -12.10
N PHE A 218 -13.00 14.44 -13.02
CA PHE A 218 -13.78 13.43 -13.75
C PHE A 218 -12.88 12.50 -14.58
N GLY A 219 -11.89 13.06 -15.28
CA GLY A 219 -10.92 12.26 -16.03
C GLY A 219 -10.06 11.36 -15.16
N ALA A 220 -9.62 11.86 -14.01
CA ALA A 220 -8.89 11.07 -13.01
C ALA A 220 -9.74 9.93 -12.49
N PHE A 221 -11.00 10.20 -12.13
CA PHE A 221 -11.95 9.20 -11.66
C PHE A 221 -12.15 8.07 -12.68
N VAL A 222 -12.43 8.41 -13.95
CA VAL A 222 -12.61 7.43 -15.02
C VAL A 222 -11.31 6.66 -15.29
N ALA A 223 -10.15 7.34 -15.29
CA ALA A 223 -8.87 6.71 -15.55
C ALA A 223 -8.47 5.70 -14.47
N VAL A 224 -8.71 6.01 -13.19
CA VAL A 224 -8.45 5.08 -12.07
C VAL A 224 -9.33 3.84 -12.20
N PHE A 225 -10.62 4.02 -12.53
CA PHE A 225 -11.55 2.91 -12.71
C PHE A 225 -11.14 1.96 -13.84
N ILE A 226 -10.78 2.53 -15.00
CA ILE A 226 -10.31 1.75 -16.15
C ILE A 226 -8.99 1.06 -15.84
N ALA A 227 -8.01 1.79 -15.25
CA ALA A 227 -6.72 1.23 -14.90
C ALA A 227 -6.86 0.01 -13.97
N ARG A 228 -7.75 0.11 -12.97
CA ARG A 228 -8.02 -0.98 -12.03
C ARG A 228 -8.71 -2.17 -12.70
N ALA A 229 -9.73 -1.93 -13.53
CA ALA A 229 -10.37 -3.01 -14.29
C ALA A 229 -9.37 -3.74 -15.20
N CYS A 230 -8.51 -2.99 -15.88
CA CYS A 230 -7.45 -3.54 -16.73
C CYS A 230 -6.35 -4.28 -15.94
N ASN A 231 -6.23 -4.05 -14.63
CA ASN A 231 -5.29 -4.78 -13.78
C ASN A 231 -5.92 -6.07 -13.22
N ILE A 232 -7.08 -5.94 -12.56
CA ILE A 232 -7.74 -7.04 -11.82
C ILE A 232 -8.16 -8.20 -12.75
N TYR A 233 -8.85 -7.93 -13.87
CA TYR A 233 -9.39 -9.01 -14.71
C TYR A 233 -8.30 -9.81 -15.45
N PRO A 234 -7.27 -9.18 -16.06
CA PRO A 234 -6.20 -9.92 -16.71
C PRO A 234 -5.32 -10.68 -15.72
N LEU A 235 -4.94 -10.10 -14.57
CA LEU A 235 -4.15 -10.82 -13.57
C LEU A 235 -4.93 -11.98 -12.96
N SER A 236 -6.20 -11.78 -12.62
CA SER A 236 -7.02 -12.88 -12.10
C SER A 236 -7.26 -13.98 -13.14
N PHE A 237 -7.35 -13.62 -14.43
CA PHE A 237 -7.36 -14.61 -15.51
C PHE A 237 -6.04 -15.41 -15.53
N LEU A 238 -4.88 -14.75 -15.55
CA LEU A 238 -3.57 -15.40 -15.54
C LEU A 238 -3.37 -16.30 -14.30
N LEU A 239 -3.78 -15.83 -13.12
CA LEU A 239 -3.72 -16.62 -11.88
C LEU A 239 -4.66 -17.84 -11.92
N ASN A 240 -5.82 -17.72 -12.55
CA ASN A 240 -6.79 -18.80 -12.72
C ASN A 240 -6.32 -19.90 -13.68
N LEU A 241 -5.30 -19.67 -14.51
CA LEU A 241 -4.66 -20.72 -15.32
C LEU A 241 -3.81 -21.66 -14.44
N GLY A 242 -3.18 -21.14 -13.38
CA GLY A 242 -2.24 -21.89 -12.54
C GLY A 242 -2.79 -22.39 -11.21
N ARG A 243 -3.86 -21.79 -10.68
CA ARG A 243 -4.41 -22.14 -9.35
C ARG A 243 -5.35 -23.34 -9.42
N LYS A 244 -5.19 -24.27 -8.46
CA LYS A 244 -6.15 -25.38 -8.21
C LYS A 244 -7.51 -24.86 -7.72
N GLN A 245 -7.50 -23.84 -6.86
CA GLN A 245 -8.70 -23.11 -6.43
C GLN A 245 -8.82 -21.81 -7.21
N LYS A 246 -9.77 -21.77 -8.15
CA LYS A 246 -10.01 -20.61 -9.02
C LYS A 246 -10.70 -19.49 -8.26
N ILE A 247 -10.29 -18.26 -8.53
CA ILE A 247 -10.95 -17.05 -8.03
C ILE A 247 -12.24 -16.88 -8.85
N PRO A 248 -13.43 -17.00 -8.24
CA PRO A 248 -14.69 -16.84 -8.95
C PRO A 248 -14.87 -15.39 -9.43
N ARG A 249 -15.65 -15.19 -10.50
CA ARG A 249 -15.92 -13.85 -11.05
C ARG A 249 -16.50 -12.89 -10.00
N ASN A 250 -17.28 -13.40 -9.05
CA ASN A 250 -17.85 -12.60 -7.96
C ASN A 250 -16.75 -11.99 -7.08
N PHE A 251 -15.67 -12.72 -6.81
CA PHE A 251 -14.53 -12.21 -6.05
C PHE A 251 -13.75 -11.17 -6.87
N GLN A 252 -13.65 -11.36 -8.19
CA GLN A 252 -13.01 -10.37 -9.09
C GLN A 252 -13.77 -9.04 -9.10
N HIS A 253 -15.10 -9.09 -9.15
CA HIS A 253 -15.93 -7.90 -9.02
C HIS A 253 -15.76 -7.27 -7.63
N MET A 254 -15.73 -8.08 -6.57
CA MET A 254 -15.55 -7.58 -5.21
C MET A 254 -14.20 -6.85 -5.03
N MET A 255 -13.09 -7.40 -5.53
CA MET A 255 -11.76 -6.77 -5.49
C MET A 255 -11.69 -5.49 -6.34
N MET A 256 -12.49 -5.41 -7.41
CA MET A 256 -12.55 -4.20 -8.23
C MET A 256 -13.29 -3.07 -7.50
N PHE A 257 -14.34 -3.39 -6.75
CA PHE A 257 -15.17 -2.39 -6.05
C PHE A 257 -14.73 -2.09 -4.61
N SER A 258 -13.98 -2.97 -3.95
CA SER A 258 -13.58 -2.85 -2.54
C SER A 258 -12.87 -1.54 -2.23
N ASP A 259 -12.02 -1.06 -3.13
CA ASP A 259 -11.16 0.09 -2.83
C ASP A 259 -11.80 1.42 -3.24
N ILE A 260 -12.96 1.38 -3.93
CA ILE A 260 -13.60 2.57 -4.51
C ILE A 260 -14.83 3.00 -3.71
N PHE A 261 -15.55 2.08 -3.08
CA PHE A 261 -16.86 2.37 -2.47
C PHE A 261 -16.84 2.34 -0.94
N TYR A 262 -16.51 3.49 -0.32
CA TYR A 262 -16.77 3.75 1.10
C TYR A 262 -18.27 3.83 1.44
N LEU A 263 -19.13 4.32 0.53
CA LEU A 263 -20.48 4.80 0.89
C LEU A 263 -21.69 3.95 0.47
N ARG A 264 -21.49 2.84 -0.26
CA ARG A 264 -22.63 2.00 -0.72
C ARG A 264 -22.46 0.50 -0.48
N LEU A 265 -21.36 0.12 0.18
CA LEU A 265 -20.99 -1.28 0.32
C LEU A 265 -21.98 -2.04 1.21
N LYS A 266 -22.44 -1.46 2.33
CA LYS A 266 -23.36 -2.16 3.25
C LYS A 266 -24.68 -2.57 2.58
N GLN A 267 -25.38 -1.64 1.93
CA GLN A 267 -26.65 -1.94 1.26
C GLN A 267 -26.49 -2.82 0.02
N HIS A 268 -25.44 -2.61 -0.79
CA HIS A 268 -25.26 -3.42 -2.01
C HIS A 268 -24.71 -4.82 -1.72
N LEU A 269 -23.85 -5.00 -0.72
CA LEU A 269 -23.40 -6.31 -0.27
C LEU A 269 -24.49 -7.09 0.42
N GLU A 270 -25.34 -6.45 1.23
CA GLU A 270 -26.52 -7.12 1.77
C GLU A 270 -27.43 -7.63 0.65
N SER A 271 -27.62 -6.86 -0.44
CA SER A 271 -28.37 -7.31 -1.61
C SER A 271 -27.65 -8.34 -2.50
N MET A 272 -26.32 -8.33 -2.57
CA MET A 272 -25.56 -9.35 -3.32
C MET A 272 -25.38 -10.65 -2.53
N MET A 273 -25.31 -10.58 -1.20
CA MET A 273 -25.29 -11.76 -0.32
C MET A 273 -26.69 -12.35 -0.12
N SER A 274 -27.77 -11.57 -0.21
CA SER A 274 -29.13 -12.12 -0.19
C SER A 274 -29.47 -12.92 -1.45
N LEU A 275 -28.79 -12.67 -2.57
CA LEU A 275 -28.83 -13.49 -3.77
C LEU A 275 -28.04 -14.81 -3.64
N TYR A 276 -27.32 -14.99 -2.52
CA TYR A 276 -26.45 -16.15 -2.24
C TYR A 276 -26.98 -17.07 -1.13
N LYS A 277 -28.18 -16.81 -0.61
CA LYS A 277 -28.99 -17.74 0.20
C LYS A 277 -30.18 -18.23 -0.61
#